data_AF-A0A519UAR7-F1
#
_entry.id   AF-A0A519UAR7-F1
#
_cell.length_a   1.000
_cell.length_b   1.000
_cell.length_c   1.000
_cell.angle_alpha   90.00
_cell.angle_beta   90.00
_cell.angle_gamma   90.00
#
_symmetry.space_group_name_H-M   'P 1'
#
loop_
_entity.id
_entity.type
_entity.pdbx_description
1 polymer ?
#
loop_
_entity_poly.entity_id
_entity_poly.type
_entity_poly.pdbx_seq_one_letter_code
_entity_poly.pdbx_strand_id
1 'polypeptide(L)'
;VPIGIIKDAVGGSPAEAWLSADALKQFPTYEQQGAKFKDSTLVATTKQRENAAVADWYKRLHQADQGEQPGQPKWSAAAYAATGWATMPVPGYWAAQTPLGMVNGVVWFRKEIEVPAAMVGQSARLELGTLVDADSTYINGQLVGTTGYQYPPRKYDFAPGVLKAGKNVIVVRLINNGGRGGFTPGKEYRLVAGGQTIDLKGDWQYKLGATLPPTPGTTTFQYQPGGLFNGMIAPVLPYAVKGVLWYQGESNTSHPQDYQALLTGLITDWRKQTQQPALPFIYAQLPNFMAVKKEPSESGWAALRDAQPLSLGSFFTAIKLGSCA
;
A
#
# COMPACT_ATOMS: atom_id res chain seq x y z
N VAL A 1 -13.87 -22.44 -27.97
CA VAL A 1 -12.87 -22.39 -26.88
C VAL A 1 -13.11 -21.10 -26.11
N PRO A 2 -13.40 -21.14 -24.80
CA PRO A 2 -13.51 -19.92 -24.01
C PRO A 2 -12.16 -19.19 -24.02
N ILE A 3 -12.16 -17.91 -24.39
CA ILE A 3 -11.02 -17.03 -24.30
C ILE A 3 -11.16 -16.27 -22.97
N GLY A 4 -10.17 -16.39 -22.10
CA GLY A 4 -10.16 -15.75 -20.78
C GLY A 4 -8.83 -15.09 -20.49
N ILE A 5 -8.79 -14.31 -19.41
CA ILE A 5 -7.57 -13.68 -18.89
C ILE A 5 -7.20 -14.37 -17.58
N ILE A 6 -5.97 -14.86 -17.49
CA ILE A 6 -5.38 -15.29 -16.21
C ILE A 6 -4.76 -14.05 -15.57
N LYS A 7 -5.32 -13.60 -14.44
CA LYS A 7 -4.76 -12.50 -13.66
C LYS A 7 -3.81 -13.08 -12.61
N ASP A 8 -2.52 -13.04 -12.91
CA ASP A 8 -1.45 -13.33 -11.98
C ASP A 8 -0.68 -12.04 -11.69
N ALA A 9 -0.95 -11.42 -10.54
CA ALA A 9 -0.46 -10.06 -10.26
C ALA A 9 -0.17 -9.83 -8.78
N VAL A 10 1.04 -9.35 -8.50
CA VAL A 10 1.48 -8.81 -7.21
C VAL A 10 2.08 -7.44 -7.46
N GLY A 11 1.55 -6.40 -6.82
CA GLY A 11 1.96 -5.01 -7.11
C GLY A 11 3.34 -4.69 -6.55
N GLY A 12 4.19 -4.02 -7.34
CA GLY A 12 5.51 -3.55 -6.90
C GLY A 12 6.54 -4.64 -6.71
N SER A 13 6.38 -5.79 -7.38
CA SER A 13 7.35 -6.87 -7.34
C SER A 13 8.52 -6.60 -8.30
N PRO A 14 9.76 -7.01 -7.96
CA PRO A 14 10.89 -6.84 -8.85
C PRO A 14 10.96 -7.98 -9.89
N ALA A 15 11.53 -7.74 -11.07
CA ALA A 15 11.51 -8.66 -12.21
C ALA A 15 12.17 -10.02 -11.91
N GLU A 16 13.25 -10.04 -11.14
CA GLU A 16 13.97 -11.25 -10.76
C GLU A 16 13.14 -12.23 -9.91
N ALA A 17 12.10 -11.74 -9.21
CA ALA A 17 11.18 -12.61 -8.48
C ALA A 17 10.38 -13.53 -9.40
N TRP A 18 10.25 -13.17 -10.67
CA TRP A 18 9.46 -13.85 -11.69
C TRP A 18 10.28 -14.73 -12.65
N LEU A 19 11.59 -14.85 -12.42
CA LEU A 19 12.48 -15.72 -13.18
C LEU A 19 12.49 -17.14 -12.62
N SER A 20 12.52 -18.15 -13.49
CA SER A 20 12.78 -19.53 -13.09
C SER A 20 14.17 -19.69 -12.49
N ALA A 21 14.37 -20.77 -11.72
CA ALA A 21 15.69 -21.10 -11.16
C ALA A 21 16.77 -21.28 -12.24
N ASP A 22 16.40 -21.74 -13.45
CA ASP A 22 17.33 -21.88 -14.56
C ASP A 22 17.70 -20.53 -15.18
N ALA A 23 16.74 -19.62 -15.31
CA ALA A 23 16.99 -18.28 -15.84
C ALA A 23 17.86 -17.44 -14.89
N LEU A 24 17.69 -17.61 -13.58
CA LEU A 24 18.49 -16.93 -12.57
C LEU A 24 19.99 -17.22 -12.65
N LYS A 25 20.42 -18.36 -13.22
CA LYS A 25 21.84 -18.67 -13.44
C LYS A 25 22.56 -17.65 -14.32
N GLN A 26 21.83 -16.91 -15.16
CA GLN A 26 22.37 -15.80 -15.97
C GLN A 26 22.66 -14.55 -15.12
N PHE A 27 22.20 -14.55 -13.87
CA PHE A 27 22.24 -13.42 -12.95
C PHE A 27 22.83 -13.85 -11.60
N PRO A 28 24.14 -14.14 -11.50
CA PRO A 28 24.75 -14.80 -10.33
C PRO A 28 24.47 -14.10 -8.99
N THR A 29 24.45 -12.77 -8.97
CA THR A 29 24.10 -11.99 -7.77
C THR A 29 22.69 -12.32 -7.28
N TYR A 30 21.71 -12.34 -8.17
CA TYR A 30 20.31 -12.65 -7.83
C TYR A 30 20.11 -14.14 -7.54
N GLU A 31 20.82 -15.03 -8.24
CA GLU A 31 20.82 -16.46 -7.93
C GLU A 31 21.29 -16.73 -6.49
N GLN A 32 22.41 -16.13 -6.08
CA GLN A 32 22.95 -16.26 -4.73
C GLN A 32 22.01 -15.70 -3.66
N GLN A 33 21.37 -14.56 -3.93
CA GLN A 33 20.37 -13.97 -3.03
C GLN A 33 19.18 -14.91 -2.80
N GLY A 34 18.67 -15.53 -3.88
CA GLY A 34 17.55 -16.47 -3.82
C GLY A 34 17.92 -17.84 -3.23
N ALA A 35 19.18 -18.27 -3.36
CA ALA A 35 19.62 -19.61 -3.00
C ALA A 35 19.33 -20.01 -1.55
N LYS A 36 19.51 -19.09 -0.59
CA LYS A 36 19.23 -19.34 0.83
C LYS A 36 17.76 -19.64 1.11
N PHE A 37 16.84 -19.11 0.29
CA PHE A 37 15.39 -19.30 0.47
C PHE A 37 14.86 -20.61 -0.15
N LYS A 38 15.73 -21.44 -0.72
CA LYS A 38 15.40 -22.83 -1.10
C LYS A 38 15.21 -23.73 0.13
N ASP A 39 15.80 -23.35 1.27
CA ASP A 39 15.59 -24.06 2.54
C ASP A 39 14.23 -23.67 3.14
N SER A 40 13.25 -24.58 3.04
CA SER A 40 11.91 -24.40 3.59
C SER A 40 11.90 -24.24 5.11
N THR A 41 12.87 -24.83 5.82
CA THR A 41 13.00 -24.70 7.27
C THR A 41 13.46 -23.30 7.63
N LEU A 42 14.45 -22.75 6.92
CA LEU A 42 14.88 -21.36 7.08
C LEU A 42 13.71 -20.38 6.82
N VAL A 43 12.96 -20.59 5.74
CA VAL A 43 11.79 -19.75 5.41
C VAL A 43 10.73 -19.82 6.52
N ALA A 44 10.37 -21.03 6.96
CA ALA A 44 9.34 -21.22 8.00
C ALA A 44 9.75 -20.61 9.34
N THR A 45 10.98 -20.86 9.80
CA THR A 45 11.50 -20.32 11.07
C THR A 45 11.64 -18.80 11.03
N THR A 46 12.08 -18.24 9.90
CA THR A 46 12.15 -16.78 9.71
C THR A 46 10.76 -16.15 9.78
N LYS A 47 9.77 -16.71 9.05
CA LYS A 47 8.37 -16.25 9.13
C LYS A 47 7.83 -16.29 10.56
N GLN A 48 8.07 -17.38 11.28
CA GLN A 48 7.60 -17.53 12.65
C GLN A 48 8.21 -16.47 13.58
N ARG A 49 9.53 -16.29 13.53
CA ARG A 49 10.26 -15.29 14.33
C ARG A 49 9.77 -13.87 14.04
N GLU A 50 9.68 -13.51 12.76
CA GLU A 50 9.28 -12.17 12.34
C GLU A 50 7.81 -11.88 12.69
N ASN A 51 6.91 -12.84 12.47
CA ASN A 51 5.52 -12.70 12.88
C ASN A 51 5.37 -12.53 14.40
N ALA A 52 6.14 -13.27 15.19
CA ALA A 52 6.15 -13.12 16.64
C ALA A 52 6.66 -11.74 17.07
N ALA A 53 7.71 -11.22 16.43
CA ALA A 53 8.25 -9.89 16.71
C ALA A 53 7.25 -8.77 16.37
N VAL A 54 6.54 -8.88 15.24
CA VAL A 54 5.48 -7.93 14.87
C VAL A 54 4.30 -8.02 15.84
N ALA A 55 3.89 -9.24 16.23
CA ALA A 55 2.81 -9.44 17.19
C ALA A 55 3.14 -8.84 18.57
N ASP A 56 4.38 -9.01 19.04
CA ASP A 56 4.86 -8.38 20.27
C ASP A 56 4.85 -6.84 20.17
N TRP A 57 5.26 -6.30 19.03
CA TRP A 57 5.20 -4.86 18.79
C TRP A 57 3.77 -4.32 18.90
N TYR A 58 2.78 -4.96 18.26
CA TYR A 58 1.38 -4.55 18.37
C TYR A 58 0.84 -4.72 19.79
N LYS A 59 1.22 -5.79 20.50
CA LYS A 59 0.86 -5.97 21.91
C LYS A 59 1.34 -4.80 22.75
N ARG A 60 2.62 -4.41 22.63
CA ARG A 60 3.18 -3.26 23.35
C ARG A 60 2.54 -1.94 22.93
N LEU A 61 2.23 -1.76 21.64
CA LEU A 61 1.50 -0.60 21.13
C LEU A 61 0.15 -0.45 21.83
N HIS A 62 -0.65 -1.51 21.87
CA HIS A 62 -1.98 -1.49 22.49
C HIS A 62 -1.91 -1.23 24.00
N GLN A 63 -0.89 -1.76 24.68
CA GLN A 63 -0.66 -1.50 26.10
C GLN A 63 -0.24 -0.04 26.37
N ALA A 64 0.51 0.57 25.46
CA ALA A 64 1.01 1.94 25.61
C ALA A 64 0.01 3.01 25.15
N ASP A 65 -1.02 2.64 24.38
CA ASP A 65 -1.96 3.59 23.80
C ASP A 65 -2.87 4.22 24.86
N GLN A 66 -2.61 5.49 25.15
CA GLN A 66 -3.36 6.28 26.12
C GLN A 66 -4.86 6.39 25.78
N GLY A 67 -5.23 6.27 24.50
CA GLY A 67 -6.62 6.36 24.06
C GLY A 67 -7.47 5.12 24.31
N GLU A 68 -6.84 3.99 24.65
CA GLU A 68 -7.47 2.69 24.91
C GLU A 68 -7.18 2.14 26.31
N GLN A 69 -6.66 2.96 27.24
CA GLN A 69 -6.27 2.49 28.58
C GLN A 69 -7.46 1.92 29.37
N PRO A 70 -7.32 0.73 29.97
CA PRO A 70 -8.36 0.18 30.85
C PRO A 70 -8.70 1.11 32.00
N GLY A 71 -10.00 1.25 32.30
CA GLY A 71 -10.49 2.11 33.39
C GLY A 71 -10.51 3.61 33.08
N GLN A 72 -10.07 4.03 31.88
CA GLN A 72 -10.19 5.41 31.41
C GLN A 72 -11.26 5.52 30.31
N PRO A 73 -11.94 6.66 30.17
CA PRO A 73 -12.81 6.91 29.03
C PRO A 73 -12.03 6.80 27.71
N LYS A 74 -12.48 5.94 26.81
CA LYS A 74 -11.87 5.80 25.47
C LYS A 74 -11.93 7.12 24.72
N TRP A 75 -10.85 7.49 24.02
CA TRP A 75 -10.82 8.72 23.23
C TRP A 75 -11.76 8.67 22.02
N SER A 76 -12.16 7.47 21.59
CA SER A 76 -13.19 7.25 20.58
C SER A 76 -14.62 7.52 21.07
N ALA A 77 -14.87 7.51 22.39
CA ALA A 77 -16.22 7.59 22.93
C ALA A 77 -16.92 8.91 22.59
N ALA A 78 -18.23 8.85 22.32
CA ALA A 78 -19.03 10.02 21.93
C ALA A 78 -18.98 11.16 22.96
N ALA A 79 -18.90 10.81 24.24
CA ALA A 79 -18.88 11.75 25.36
C ALA A 79 -17.46 12.21 25.75
N TYR A 80 -16.41 11.73 25.07
CA TYR A 80 -15.04 12.11 25.41
C TYR A 80 -14.78 13.59 25.11
N ALA A 81 -14.34 14.32 26.14
CA ALA A 81 -13.94 15.72 26.03
C ALA A 81 -12.47 15.83 25.63
N ALA A 82 -12.21 16.28 24.40
CA ALA A 82 -10.87 16.41 23.83
C ALA A 82 -10.14 17.69 24.31
N THR A 83 -10.14 17.94 25.62
CA THR A 83 -9.48 19.10 26.22
C THR A 83 -7.96 18.98 26.07
N GLY A 84 -7.31 20.05 25.61
CA GLY A 84 -5.85 20.12 25.44
C GLY A 84 -5.30 19.35 24.24
N TRP A 85 -6.15 18.89 23.32
CA TRP A 85 -5.70 18.37 22.03
C TRP A 85 -5.21 19.54 21.15
N ALA A 86 -4.04 19.37 20.54
CA ALA A 86 -3.51 20.34 19.58
C ALA A 86 -4.25 20.22 18.24
N THR A 87 -4.03 21.15 17.29
CA THR A 87 -4.64 21.09 15.95
C THR A 87 -3.61 20.92 14.85
N MET A 88 -4.00 20.22 13.79
CA MET A 88 -3.21 20.02 12.58
C MET A 88 -4.13 20.11 11.35
N PRO A 89 -3.69 20.74 10.25
CA PRO A 89 -4.43 20.71 8.99
C PRO A 89 -4.41 19.31 8.37
N VAL A 90 -5.57 18.84 7.91
CA VAL A 90 -5.76 17.58 7.19
C VAL A 90 -6.29 17.89 5.78
N PRO A 91 -5.74 17.27 4.71
CA PRO A 91 -4.66 16.28 4.72
C PRO A 91 -3.27 16.85 4.98
N GLY A 92 -2.36 15.97 5.41
CA GLY A 92 -0.98 16.30 5.71
C GLY A 92 -0.29 15.26 6.60
N TYR A 93 1.03 15.40 6.73
CA TYR A 93 1.87 14.52 7.53
C TYR A 93 2.33 15.25 8.81
N TRP A 94 2.13 14.63 9.97
CA TRP A 94 2.42 15.29 11.25
C TRP A 94 3.90 15.64 11.43
N ALA A 95 4.81 14.89 10.82
CA ALA A 95 6.25 15.17 10.87
C ALA A 95 6.61 16.53 10.26
N ALA A 96 5.82 17.03 9.31
CA ALA A 96 6.04 18.31 8.65
C ALA A 96 5.20 19.46 9.23
N GLN A 97 4.17 19.15 10.02
CA GLN A 97 3.13 20.10 10.42
C GLN A 97 3.00 20.25 11.94
N THR A 98 3.69 19.42 12.72
CA THR A 98 3.55 19.38 14.17
C THR A 98 4.91 19.11 14.85
N PRO A 99 5.05 19.42 16.15
CA PRO A 99 6.21 19.05 16.95
C PRO A 99 6.41 17.54 17.15
N LEU A 100 5.49 16.67 16.68
CA LEU A 100 5.61 15.22 16.86
C LEU A 100 6.79 14.60 16.08
N GLY A 101 7.27 15.25 15.02
CA GLY A 101 8.36 14.72 14.18
C GLY A 101 8.03 13.35 13.57
N MET A 102 9.04 12.51 13.38
CA MET A 102 8.91 11.17 12.76
C MET A 102 8.47 10.08 13.76
N VAL A 103 7.53 10.42 14.66
CA VAL A 103 7.05 9.47 15.65
C VAL A 103 6.31 8.29 14.98
N ASN A 104 6.62 7.09 15.45
CA ASN A 104 5.87 5.86 15.15
C ASN A 104 5.09 5.46 16.40
N GLY A 105 3.97 4.76 16.21
CA GLY A 105 3.06 4.46 17.31
C GLY A 105 1.62 4.81 16.94
N VAL A 106 0.91 5.51 17.84
CA VAL A 106 -0.49 5.89 17.64
C VAL A 106 -0.65 7.39 17.76
N VAL A 107 -1.26 8.02 16.76
CA VAL A 107 -1.76 9.39 16.84
C VAL A 107 -3.26 9.36 16.62
N TRP A 108 -3.99 9.98 17.54
CA TRP A 108 -5.43 10.12 17.47
C TRP A 108 -5.79 11.44 16.83
N PHE A 109 -6.80 11.44 15.97
CA PHE A 109 -7.36 12.62 15.33
C PHE A 109 -8.85 12.72 15.63
N ARG A 110 -9.36 13.94 15.75
CA ARG A 110 -10.76 14.22 16.04
C ARG A 110 -11.25 15.43 15.25
N LYS A 111 -12.44 15.33 14.65
CA LYS A 111 -13.13 16.44 13.99
C LYS A 111 -14.58 16.50 14.44
N GLU A 112 -15.05 17.69 14.73
CA GLU A 112 -16.48 17.96 14.89
C GLU A 112 -17.04 18.45 13.55
N ILE A 113 -18.22 17.95 13.20
CA ILE A 113 -18.94 18.36 11.99
C ILE A 113 -20.39 18.64 12.33
N GLU A 114 -21.02 19.54 11.58
CA GLU A 114 -22.45 19.79 11.65
C GLU A 114 -23.15 18.95 10.58
N VAL A 115 -24.04 18.05 11.01
CA VAL A 115 -24.78 17.15 10.13
C VAL A 115 -26.21 17.64 9.97
N PRO A 116 -26.65 17.98 8.75
CA PRO A 116 -28.02 18.40 8.49
C PRO A 116 -29.00 17.25 8.71
N ALA A 117 -30.23 17.57 9.10
CA ALA A 117 -31.28 16.59 9.36
C ALA A 117 -31.55 15.65 8.16
N ALA A 118 -31.34 16.11 6.93
CA ALA A 118 -31.51 15.32 5.70
C ALA A 118 -30.54 14.13 5.57
N MET A 119 -29.38 14.17 6.24
CA MET A 119 -28.44 13.04 6.28
C MET A 119 -28.83 11.99 7.33
N VAL A 120 -29.70 12.32 8.29
CA VAL A 120 -30.08 11.42 9.37
C VAL A 120 -30.99 10.32 8.84
N GLY A 121 -30.78 9.09 9.31
CA GLY A 121 -31.55 7.92 8.86
C GLY A 121 -31.16 7.40 7.47
N GLN A 122 -30.14 7.97 6.84
CA GLN A 122 -29.60 7.53 5.55
C GLN A 122 -28.41 6.60 5.74
N SER A 123 -28.20 5.68 4.80
CA SER A 123 -26.90 5.03 4.64
C SER A 123 -25.87 6.09 4.23
N ALA A 124 -24.65 5.94 4.72
CA ALA A 124 -23.62 6.95 4.52
C ALA A 124 -22.26 6.32 4.19
N ARG A 125 -21.41 7.11 3.54
CA ARG A 125 -20.02 6.76 3.22
C ARG A 125 -19.08 7.81 3.78
N LEU A 126 -18.09 7.36 4.54
CA LEU A 126 -16.94 8.16 4.94
C LEU A 126 -15.76 7.89 4.02
N GLU A 127 -15.22 8.93 3.40
CA GLU A 127 -14.01 8.89 2.58
C GLU A 127 -12.89 9.70 3.25
N LEU A 128 -11.73 9.08 3.48
CA LEU A 128 -10.57 9.73 4.15
C LEU A 128 -9.27 9.58 3.34
N GLY A 129 -9.34 9.36 2.03
CA GLY A 129 -8.15 9.17 1.20
C GLY A 129 -7.30 7.99 1.66
N THR A 130 -5.97 8.09 1.57
CA THR A 130 -5.04 7.10 2.12
C THR A 130 -4.35 7.64 3.37
N LEU A 131 -4.22 6.82 4.40
CA LEU A 131 -3.61 7.14 5.68
C LEU A 131 -2.36 6.29 5.87
N VAL A 132 -1.35 6.81 6.56
CA VAL A 132 -0.12 6.08 6.87
C VAL A 132 -0.07 5.81 8.37
N ASP A 133 -0.21 4.57 8.85
CA ASP A 133 -0.35 3.30 8.11
C ASP A 133 -1.73 2.66 8.21
N ALA A 134 -2.23 2.41 9.42
CA ALA A 134 -3.45 1.66 9.67
C ALA A 134 -4.40 2.44 10.56
N ASP A 135 -5.70 2.36 10.30
CA ASP A 135 -6.68 3.14 11.06
C ASP A 135 -7.83 2.31 11.62
N SER A 136 -8.36 2.78 12.74
CA SER A 136 -9.72 2.49 13.20
C SER A 136 -10.47 3.82 13.30
N THR A 137 -11.58 3.93 12.58
CA THR A 137 -12.32 5.19 12.47
C THR A 137 -13.71 5.06 13.08
N TYR A 138 -14.07 6.04 13.91
CA TYR A 138 -15.30 6.09 14.68
C TYR A 138 -16.11 7.34 14.35
N ILE A 139 -17.42 7.22 14.38
CA ILE A 139 -18.34 8.36 14.38
C ILE A 139 -19.26 8.22 15.59
N ASN A 140 -19.31 9.26 16.43
CA ASN A 140 -20.09 9.25 17.68
C ASN A 140 -19.84 8.00 18.55
N GLY A 141 -18.59 7.55 18.64
CA GLY A 141 -18.21 6.35 19.42
C GLY A 141 -18.48 5.01 18.75
N GLN A 142 -19.15 4.98 17.59
CA GLN A 142 -19.39 3.75 16.85
C GLN A 142 -18.28 3.56 15.82
N LEU A 143 -17.67 2.36 15.78
CA LEU A 143 -16.68 2.01 14.76
C LEU A 143 -17.38 1.92 13.40
N VAL A 144 -16.95 2.75 12.44
CA VAL A 144 -17.51 2.75 11.08
C VAL A 144 -16.59 2.07 10.07
N GLY A 145 -15.30 1.90 10.39
CA GLY A 145 -14.40 1.16 9.53
C GLY A 145 -12.97 1.05 10.04
N THR A 146 -12.21 0.16 9.42
CA THR A 146 -10.80 -0.06 9.69
C THR A 146 -10.06 -0.50 8.43
N THR A 147 -8.82 -0.06 8.28
CA THR A 147 -7.90 -0.47 7.21
C THR A 147 -6.54 -0.76 7.83
N GLY A 148 -5.98 -1.94 7.56
CA GLY A 148 -4.77 -2.44 8.23
C GLY A 148 -3.43 -1.98 7.64
N TYR A 149 -3.41 -1.23 6.54
CA TYR A 149 -2.17 -0.78 5.89
C TYR A 149 -2.39 0.46 5.00
N GLN A 150 -1.29 1.07 4.54
CA GLN A 150 -1.34 2.43 3.99
C GLN A 150 -2.04 2.61 2.64
N TYR A 151 -2.05 1.60 1.76
CA TYR A 151 -2.38 1.82 0.35
C TYR A 151 -3.87 1.92 -0.01
N PRO A 152 -4.82 1.20 0.63
CA PRO A 152 -6.23 1.29 0.26
C PRO A 152 -6.80 2.66 0.61
N PRO A 153 -7.57 3.30 -0.29
CA PRO A 153 -8.34 4.45 0.11
C PRO A 153 -9.39 4.04 1.16
N ARG A 154 -9.53 4.84 2.21
CA ARG A 154 -10.49 4.65 3.31
C ARG A 154 -11.84 5.05 2.78
N LYS A 155 -12.67 4.06 2.50
CA LYS A 155 -14.05 4.19 2.03
C LYS A 155 -14.91 3.29 2.91
N TYR A 156 -15.55 3.88 3.91
CA TYR A 156 -16.31 3.15 4.92
C TYR A 156 -17.79 3.43 4.75
N ASP A 157 -18.51 2.44 4.25
CA ASP A 157 -19.97 2.45 4.18
C ASP A 157 -20.55 2.00 5.52
N PHE A 158 -21.55 2.71 6.02
CA PHE A 158 -22.22 2.36 7.26
C PHE A 158 -23.72 2.63 7.19
N ALA A 159 -24.48 1.84 7.96
CA ALA A 159 -25.93 1.84 7.99
C ALA A 159 -26.50 3.13 8.64
N PRO A 160 -27.79 3.42 8.42
CA PRO A 160 -28.52 4.43 9.19
C PRO A 160 -28.34 4.27 10.70
N GLY A 161 -28.40 5.38 11.44
CA GLY A 161 -28.39 5.39 12.92
C GLY A 161 -27.03 5.77 13.55
N VAL A 162 -25.97 5.88 12.75
CA VAL A 162 -24.67 6.40 13.23
C VAL A 162 -24.69 7.93 13.34
N LEU A 163 -25.28 8.60 12.33
CA LEU A 163 -25.40 10.06 12.26
C LEU A 163 -26.60 10.57 13.06
N LYS A 164 -26.43 11.70 13.74
CA LYS A 164 -27.50 12.47 14.37
C LYS A 164 -27.60 13.86 13.78
N ALA A 165 -28.75 14.52 13.93
CA ALA A 165 -28.87 15.92 13.51
C ALA A 165 -27.96 16.81 14.38
N GLY A 166 -27.34 17.79 13.74
CA GLY A 166 -26.42 18.73 14.36
C GLY A 166 -25.01 18.16 14.58
N LYS A 167 -24.40 18.48 15.72
CA LYS A 167 -23.01 18.12 16.01
C LYS A 167 -22.76 16.61 16.03
N ASN A 168 -21.84 16.16 15.19
CA ASN A 168 -21.28 14.80 15.17
C ASN A 168 -19.76 14.86 15.36
N VAL A 169 -19.18 13.77 15.86
CA VAL A 169 -17.73 13.68 16.13
C VAL A 169 -17.16 12.51 15.36
N ILE A 170 -16.17 12.78 14.51
CA ILE A 170 -15.35 11.77 13.85
C ILE A 170 -14.05 11.63 14.64
N VAL A 171 -13.66 10.39 14.96
CA VAL A 171 -12.38 10.07 15.60
C VAL A 171 -11.63 9.05 14.75
N VAL A 172 -10.37 9.31 14.46
CA VAL A 172 -9.47 8.39 13.74
C VAL A 172 -8.33 8.01 14.67
N ARG A 173 -8.24 6.73 15.01
CA ARG A 173 -7.06 6.15 15.66
C ARG A 173 -6.10 5.70 14.56
N LEU A 174 -4.99 6.42 14.36
CA LEU A 174 -4.04 6.15 13.29
C LEU A 174 -2.75 5.55 13.87
N ILE A 175 -2.48 4.29 13.51
CA ILE A 175 -1.23 3.59 13.80
C ILE A 175 -0.23 3.87 12.67
N ASN A 176 0.97 4.32 13.02
CA ASN A 176 2.10 4.45 12.10
C ASN A 176 3.17 3.42 12.45
N ASN A 177 3.46 2.52 11.53
CA ASN A 177 4.41 1.42 11.73
C ASN A 177 5.84 1.85 11.42
N GLY A 178 6.03 2.91 10.62
CA GLY A 178 7.35 3.41 10.25
C GLY A 178 7.29 4.64 9.37
N GLY A 179 8.30 5.52 9.48
CA GLY A 179 8.44 6.67 8.60
C GLY A 179 7.47 7.81 8.93
N ARG A 180 7.05 8.58 7.91
CA ARG A 180 6.12 9.70 8.09
C ARG A 180 4.69 9.19 8.16
N GLY A 181 3.97 9.47 9.24
CA GLY A 181 2.54 9.15 9.29
C GLY A 181 1.66 10.36 9.02
N GLY A 182 0.39 10.09 8.67
CA GLY A 182 -0.62 11.13 8.44
C GLY A 182 -1.61 10.80 7.32
N PHE A 183 -2.21 11.84 6.76
CA PHE A 183 -3.24 11.77 5.72
C PHE A 183 -2.64 12.23 4.39
N THR A 184 -2.77 11.41 3.33
CA THR A 184 -2.13 11.66 2.05
C THR A 184 -2.78 12.84 1.28
N PRO A 185 -2.03 13.90 0.94
CA PRO A 185 -2.55 15.02 0.16
C PRO A 185 -3.08 14.61 -1.22
N GLY A 186 -3.98 15.41 -1.79
CA GLY A 186 -4.55 15.19 -3.14
C GLY A 186 -5.59 14.06 -3.22
N LYS A 187 -6.11 13.59 -2.08
CA LYS A 187 -7.21 12.61 -2.00
C LYS A 187 -8.52 13.27 -1.56
N GLU A 188 -9.61 12.52 -1.68
CA GLU A 188 -10.94 12.92 -1.20
C GLU A 188 -11.08 12.69 0.30
N TYR A 189 -11.64 13.69 0.99
CA TYR A 189 -11.90 13.72 2.43
C TYR A 189 -13.31 14.24 2.66
N ARG A 190 -14.29 13.36 2.77
CA ARG A 190 -15.71 13.75 2.81
C ARG A 190 -16.60 12.73 3.50
N LEU A 191 -17.73 13.20 3.99
CA LEU A 191 -18.86 12.37 4.42
C LEU A 191 -20.02 12.56 3.44
N VAL A 192 -20.57 11.47 2.91
CA VAL A 192 -21.67 11.49 1.95
C VAL A 192 -22.87 10.72 2.50
N ALA A 193 -24.05 11.34 2.50
CA ALA A 193 -25.31 10.72 2.94
C ALA A 193 -26.50 11.47 2.32
N GLY A 194 -27.56 10.76 1.91
CA GLY A 194 -28.79 11.39 1.41
C GLY A 194 -28.60 12.35 0.24
N GLY A 195 -27.61 12.10 -0.64
CA GLY A 195 -27.25 13.01 -1.74
C GLY A 195 -26.49 14.28 -1.33
N GLN A 196 -26.22 14.47 -0.04
CA GLN A 196 -25.45 15.59 0.48
C GLN A 196 -24.00 15.17 0.77
N THR A 197 -23.09 16.15 0.77
CA THR A 197 -21.66 15.96 1.04
C THR A 197 -21.16 16.98 2.05
N ILE A 198 -20.39 16.54 3.03
CA ILE A 198 -19.63 17.39 3.97
C ILE A 198 -18.14 17.22 3.68
N ASP A 199 -17.44 18.32 3.41
CA ASP A 199 -15.97 18.33 3.29
C ASP A 199 -15.34 18.15 4.68
N LEU A 200 -14.35 17.27 4.76
CA LEU A 200 -13.64 16.96 6.00
C LEU A 200 -12.23 17.57 6.07
N LYS A 201 -11.79 18.29 5.03
CA LYS A 201 -10.50 18.99 5.03
C LYS A 201 -10.46 20.12 6.07
N GLY A 202 -9.25 20.66 6.28
CA GLY A 202 -8.99 21.74 7.23
C GLY A 202 -8.54 21.20 8.59
N ASP A 203 -8.79 21.96 9.65
CA ASP A 203 -8.23 21.63 10.96
C ASP A 203 -8.90 20.43 11.61
N TRP A 204 -8.06 19.55 12.16
CA TRP A 204 -8.44 18.45 13.02
C TRP A 204 -7.67 18.57 14.34
N GLN A 205 -8.33 18.23 15.43
CA GLN A 205 -7.66 18.04 16.70
C GLN A 205 -6.83 16.76 16.63
N TYR A 206 -5.65 16.73 17.24
CA TYR A 206 -4.83 15.53 17.36
C TYR A 206 -4.19 15.39 18.74
N LYS A 207 -3.88 14.15 19.12
CA LYS A 207 -3.14 13.83 20.34
C LYS A 207 -2.33 12.55 20.16
N LEU A 208 -1.12 12.55 20.68
CA LEU A 208 -0.25 11.38 20.72
C LEU A 208 -0.84 10.34 21.70
N GLY A 209 -1.12 9.14 21.20
CA GLY A 209 -1.62 8.02 22.00
C GLY A 209 -0.49 7.12 22.52
N ALA A 210 0.48 6.77 21.67
CA ALA A 210 1.63 5.97 22.03
C ALA A 210 2.83 6.27 21.12
N THR A 211 4.04 6.07 21.65
CA THR A 211 5.29 6.10 20.88
C THR A 211 6.02 4.78 21.00
N LEU A 212 6.34 4.17 19.86
CA LEU A 212 7.16 2.98 19.77
C LEU A 212 8.27 3.19 18.70
N PRO A 213 9.35 2.38 18.73
CA PRO A 213 10.24 2.28 17.56
C PRO A 213 9.45 1.77 16.33
N PRO A 214 9.98 1.89 15.10
CA PRO A 214 9.37 1.27 13.93
C PRO A 214 9.09 -0.22 14.15
N THR A 215 8.06 -0.75 13.50
CA THR A 215 7.79 -2.20 13.49
C THR A 215 9.03 -2.96 13.02
N PRO A 216 9.35 -4.13 13.60
CA PRO A 216 10.41 -4.99 13.10
C PRO A 216 10.23 -5.26 11.60
N GLY A 217 11.35 -5.24 10.86
CA GLY A 217 11.35 -5.57 9.44
C GLY A 217 10.91 -7.01 9.19
N THR A 218 10.25 -7.24 8.06
CA THR A 218 9.85 -8.58 7.62
C THR A 218 10.48 -8.90 6.27
N THR A 219 10.81 -10.17 6.08
CA THR A 219 11.34 -10.68 4.82
C THR A 219 10.20 -10.85 3.82
N THR A 220 10.24 -10.09 2.73
CA THR A 220 9.28 -10.23 1.63
C THR A 220 9.71 -11.37 0.73
N PHE A 221 9.40 -12.61 1.13
CA PHE A 221 9.83 -13.83 0.44
C PHE A 221 9.40 -13.89 -1.02
N GLN A 222 8.20 -13.38 -1.33
CA GLN A 222 7.72 -13.33 -2.69
C GLN A 222 8.57 -12.40 -3.58
N TYR A 223 9.21 -11.37 -3.03
CA TYR A 223 10.10 -10.50 -3.82
C TYR A 223 11.51 -11.05 -3.96
N GLN A 224 11.82 -12.17 -3.30
CA GLN A 224 13.13 -12.79 -3.46
C GLN A 224 13.22 -13.40 -4.87
N PRO A 225 14.43 -13.45 -5.47
CA PRO A 225 14.63 -14.00 -6.81
C PRO A 225 14.00 -15.40 -6.96
N GLY A 226 13.14 -15.55 -7.96
CA GLY A 226 12.37 -16.78 -8.26
C GLY A 226 11.20 -17.11 -7.33
N GLY A 227 10.92 -16.27 -6.32
CA GLY A 227 9.83 -16.47 -5.37
C GLY A 227 8.44 -16.49 -6.04
N LEU A 228 8.14 -15.48 -6.87
CA LEU A 228 6.87 -15.37 -7.59
C LEU A 228 6.78 -16.33 -8.77
N PHE A 229 7.89 -16.67 -9.41
CA PHE A 229 7.90 -17.73 -10.42
C PHE A 229 7.38 -19.05 -9.82
N ASN A 230 7.94 -19.47 -8.69
CA ASN A 230 7.53 -20.73 -8.05
C ASN A 230 6.12 -20.65 -7.45
N GLY A 231 5.79 -19.52 -6.83
CA GLY A 231 4.52 -19.35 -6.11
C GLY A 231 3.31 -19.07 -7.00
N MET A 232 3.51 -18.52 -8.20
CA MET A 232 2.41 -18.03 -9.04
C MET A 232 2.51 -18.48 -10.51
N ILE A 233 3.69 -18.38 -11.14
CA ILE A 233 3.86 -18.75 -12.56
C ILE A 233 3.87 -20.27 -12.77
N ALA A 234 4.66 -21.02 -12.01
CA ALA A 234 4.78 -22.47 -12.16
C ALA A 234 3.41 -23.20 -12.06
N PRO A 235 2.50 -22.83 -11.13
CA PRO A 235 1.14 -23.36 -11.09
C PRO A 235 0.28 -23.09 -12.34
N VAL A 236 0.57 -22.02 -13.11
CA VAL A 236 -0.22 -21.66 -14.29
C VAL A 236 0.38 -22.16 -15.62
N LEU A 237 1.61 -22.67 -15.63
CA LEU A 237 2.25 -23.24 -16.82
C LEU A 237 1.43 -24.34 -17.53
N PRO A 238 0.61 -25.16 -16.85
CA PRO A 238 -0.23 -26.15 -17.54
C PRO A 238 -1.34 -25.56 -18.43
N TYR A 239 -1.66 -24.26 -18.30
CA TYR A 239 -2.66 -23.61 -19.15
C TYR A 239 -2.06 -23.17 -20.48
N ALA A 240 -2.82 -23.36 -21.57
CA ALA A 240 -2.46 -22.80 -22.87
C ALA A 240 -2.62 -21.27 -22.86
N VAL A 241 -1.53 -20.54 -23.05
CA VAL A 241 -1.52 -19.08 -23.15
C VAL A 241 -1.27 -18.62 -24.58
N LYS A 242 -1.92 -17.54 -25.00
CA LYS A 242 -1.75 -16.92 -26.34
C LYS A 242 -0.90 -15.65 -26.33
N GLY A 243 -0.56 -15.14 -25.15
CA GLY A 243 0.27 -13.96 -24.97
C GLY A 243 0.36 -13.58 -23.49
N VAL A 244 1.27 -12.66 -23.19
CA VAL A 244 1.51 -12.14 -21.84
C VAL A 244 1.37 -10.62 -21.85
N LEU A 245 0.66 -10.10 -20.86
CA LEU A 245 0.62 -8.67 -20.52
C LEU A 245 1.49 -8.45 -19.28
N TRP A 246 2.59 -7.72 -19.45
CA TRP A 246 3.55 -7.44 -18.38
C TRP A 246 3.44 -5.98 -17.91
N TYR A 247 3.14 -5.78 -16.63
CA TYR A 247 3.09 -4.46 -16.02
C TYR A 247 3.69 -4.48 -14.61
N GLN A 248 5.02 -4.36 -14.56
CA GLN A 248 5.83 -4.32 -13.34
C GLN A 248 7.16 -3.61 -13.62
N GLY A 249 7.87 -3.23 -12.57
CA GLY A 249 9.25 -2.76 -12.60
C GLY A 249 9.57 -1.74 -11.50
N GLU A 250 8.58 -1.30 -10.74
CA GLU A 250 8.68 -0.25 -9.73
C GLU A 250 9.77 -0.54 -8.71
N SER A 251 9.92 -1.79 -8.24
CA SER A 251 10.98 -2.13 -7.28
C SER A 251 12.38 -2.16 -7.89
N ASN A 252 12.50 -2.31 -9.21
CA ASN A 252 13.78 -2.28 -9.91
C ASN A 252 14.27 -0.84 -10.18
N THR A 253 13.50 0.21 -9.88
CA THR A 253 13.96 1.60 -10.11
C THR A 253 15.13 1.99 -9.21
N SER A 254 15.44 1.20 -8.18
CA SER A 254 16.66 1.36 -7.37
C SER A 254 17.92 0.84 -8.07
N HIS A 255 17.76 -0.09 -9.02
CA HIS A 255 18.83 -0.70 -9.82
C HIS A 255 18.39 -0.79 -11.31
N PRO A 256 18.06 0.35 -11.94
CA PRO A 256 17.45 0.37 -13.27
C PRO A 256 18.36 -0.22 -14.36
N GLN A 257 19.68 -0.20 -14.14
CA GLN A 257 20.69 -0.75 -15.06
C GLN A 257 20.55 -2.27 -15.29
N ASP A 258 20.01 -3.01 -14.32
CA ASP A 258 19.83 -4.45 -14.43
C ASP A 258 18.54 -4.81 -15.19
N TYR A 259 17.59 -3.87 -15.24
CA TYR A 259 16.21 -4.17 -15.63
C TYR A 259 16.07 -4.63 -17.07
N GLN A 260 16.84 -4.05 -18.00
CA GLN A 260 16.81 -4.49 -19.41
C GLN A 260 17.18 -5.98 -19.54
N ALA A 261 18.27 -6.39 -18.88
CA ALA A 261 18.73 -7.77 -18.91
C ALA A 261 17.74 -8.70 -18.21
N LEU A 262 17.23 -8.30 -17.04
CA LEU A 262 16.23 -9.06 -16.28
C LEU A 262 14.94 -9.28 -17.09
N LEU A 263 14.40 -8.23 -17.71
CA LEU A 263 13.18 -8.34 -18.51
C LEU A 263 13.40 -9.18 -19.78
N THR A 264 14.54 -9.03 -20.45
CA THR A 264 14.91 -9.88 -21.60
C THR A 264 15.02 -11.35 -21.19
N GLY A 265 15.65 -11.61 -20.03
CA GLY A 265 15.76 -12.94 -19.43
C GLY A 265 14.38 -13.52 -19.09
N LEU A 266 13.48 -12.72 -18.54
CA LEU A 266 12.11 -13.13 -18.18
C LEU A 266 11.31 -13.54 -19.41
N ILE A 267 11.32 -12.74 -20.46
CA ILE A 267 10.61 -13.03 -21.71
C ILE A 267 11.14 -14.34 -22.31
N THR A 268 12.47 -14.49 -22.36
CA THR A 268 13.11 -15.69 -22.91
C THR A 268 12.80 -16.93 -22.07
N ASP A 269 12.85 -16.80 -20.74
CA ASP A 269 12.51 -17.86 -19.81
C ASP A 269 11.05 -18.30 -20.00
N TRP A 270 10.08 -17.39 -19.94
CA TRP A 270 8.67 -17.77 -20.03
C TRP A 270 8.30 -18.36 -21.40
N ARG A 271 8.93 -17.91 -22.49
CA ARG A 271 8.83 -18.56 -23.80
C ARG A 271 9.34 -19.99 -23.77
N LYS A 272 10.45 -20.25 -23.07
CA LYS A 272 10.99 -21.61 -22.86
C LYS A 272 10.04 -22.44 -22.00
N GLN A 273 9.57 -21.92 -20.86
CA GLN A 273 8.68 -22.64 -19.93
C GLN A 273 7.34 -23.02 -20.58
N THR A 274 6.80 -22.15 -21.43
CA THR A 274 5.55 -22.39 -22.17
C THR A 274 5.76 -23.11 -23.51
N GLN A 275 7.02 -23.40 -23.88
CA GLN A 275 7.41 -24.00 -25.17
C GLN A 275 6.92 -23.22 -26.40
N GLN A 276 6.84 -21.89 -26.27
CA GLN A 276 6.35 -20.99 -27.31
C GLN A 276 7.41 -19.91 -27.61
N PRO A 277 8.38 -20.16 -28.51
CA PRO A 277 9.46 -19.21 -28.80
C PRO A 277 8.96 -17.88 -29.39
N ALA A 278 7.78 -17.89 -30.02
CA ALA A 278 7.12 -16.70 -30.57
C ALA A 278 5.97 -16.18 -29.68
N LEU A 279 5.89 -16.59 -28.40
CA LEU A 279 4.83 -16.11 -27.50
C LEU A 279 4.83 -14.57 -27.47
N PRO A 280 3.70 -13.91 -27.82
CA PRO A 280 3.60 -12.46 -27.75
C PRO A 280 3.77 -11.98 -26.31
N PHE A 281 4.65 -10.98 -26.14
CA PHE A 281 4.81 -10.25 -24.89
C PHE A 281 4.49 -8.79 -25.16
N ILE A 282 3.52 -8.27 -24.41
CA ILE A 282 3.12 -6.87 -24.42
C ILE A 282 3.48 -6.33 -23.06
N TYR A 283 4.21 -5.23 -23.01
CA TYR A 283 4.49 -4.54 -21.75
C TYR A 283 3.73 -3.21 -21.69
N ALA A 284 3.42 -2.80 -20.48
CA ALA A 284 3.00 -1.45 -20.16
C ALA A 284 4.18 -0.69 -19.53
N GLN A 285 4.55 0.44 -20.13
CA GLN A 285 5.55 1.34 -19.55
C GLN A 285 5.03 1.91 -18.22
N LEU A 286 5.89 2.00 -17.19
CA LEU A 286 5.47 2.56 -15.90
C LEU A 286 4.96 3.99 -16.07
N PRO A 287 3.81 4.41 -15.50
CA PRO A 287 3.28 5.77 -15.63
C PRO A 287 4.15 6.79 -14.86
N ASN A 288 3.84 8.08 -14.97
CA ASN A 288 4.45 9.06 -14.07
C ASN A 288 3.87 8.90 -12.65
N PHE A 289 4.72 8.80 -11.63
CA PHE A 289 4.30 8.50 -10.26
C PHE A 289 4.78 9.51 -9.22
N MET A 290 5.97 10.08 -9.39
CA MET A 290 6.58 10.98 -8.40
C MET A 290 6.13 12.42 -8.57
N ALA A 291 6.35 13.24 -7.54
CA ALA A 291 6.12 14.68 -7.61
C ALA A 291 6.88 15.30 -8.79
N VAL A 292 6.19 16.16 -9.54
CA VAL A 292 6.77 16.86 -10.68
C VAL A 292 7.90 17.77 -10.18
N LYS A 293 9.08 17.61 -10.76
CA LYS A 293 10.20 18.54 -10.56
C LYS A 293 10.16 19.59 -11.67
N LYS A 294 10.42 20.85 -11.30
CA LYS A 294 10.45 21.96 -12.25
C LYS A 294 11.57 21.81 -13.27
N GLU A 295 12.74 21.37 -12.79
CA GLU A 295 13.91 21.11 -13.63
C GLU A 295 14.07 19.59 -13.85
N PRO A 296 14.44 19.17 -15.07
CA PRO A 296 14.83 17.78 -15.33
C PRO A 296 15.97 17.34 -14.41
N SER A 297 15.90 16.13 -13.89
CA SER A 297 16.92 15.55 -13.03
C SER A 297 16.98 14.04 -13.22
N GLU A 298 18.16 13.45 -12.98
CA GLU A 298 18.33 12.01 -12.95
C GLU A 298 17.31 11.32 -12.03
N SER A 299 16.78 10.19 -12.51
CA SER A 299 15.74 9.44 -11.83
C SER A 299 15.80 7.98 -12.24
N GLY A 300 15.89 7.09 -11.25
CA GLY A 300 15.78 5.65 -11.50
C GLY A 300 14.45 5.25 -12.16
N TRP A 301 13.40 6.04 -11.95
CA TRP A 301 12.11 5.86 -12.63
C TRP A 301 12.20 6.16 -14.12
N ALA A 302 12.90 7.24 -14.49
CA ALA A 302 13.13 7.59 -15.90
C ALA A 302 14.03 6.54 -16.57
N ALA A 303 15.17 6.21 -15.93
CA ALA A 303 16.10 5.20 -16.43
C ALA A 303 15.43 3.84 -16.66
N LEU A 304 14.57 3.39 -15.73
CA LEU A 304 13.84 2.13 -15.91
C LEU A 304 12.82 2.21 -17.06
N ARG A 305 12.09 3.33 -17.18
CA ARG A 305 11.16 3.55 -18.30
C ARG A 305 11.86 3.49 -19.66
N ASP A 306 13.12 3.94 -19.74
CA ASP A 306 13.95 3.87 -20.95
C ASP A 306 14.49 2.46 -21.19
N ALA A 307 14.78 1.68 -20.14
CA ALA A 307 15.17 0.27 -20.25
C ALA A 307 14.04 -0.64 -20.78
N GLN A 308 12.78 -0.33 -20.49
CA GLN A 308 11.61 -1.11 -20.92
C GLN A 308 11.53 -1.35 -22.44
N PRO A 309 11.56 -0.33 -23.32
CA PRO A 309 11.58 -0.56 -24.77
C PRO A 309 12.84 -1.27 -25.28
N LEU A 310 14.00 -1.07 -24.63
CA LEU A 310 15.28 -1.66 -25.06
C LEU A 310 15.37 -3.17 -24.80
N SER A 311 14.56 -3.70 -23.89
CA SER A 311 14.47 -5.14 -23.61
C SER A 311 13.77 -5.93 -24.73
N LEU A 312 13.24 -5.23 -25.73
CA LEU A 312 12.38 -5.77 -26.77
C LEU A 312 13.01 -5.49 -28.14
N GLY A 313 13.52 -6.53 -28.79
CA GLY A 313 13.95 -6.49 -30.18
C GLY A 313 12.80 -6.27 -31.18
N SER A 314 12.94 -6.73 -32.43
CA SER A 314 12.01 -6.46 -33.54
C SER A 314 10.68 -7.23 -33.55
N PHE A 315 10.36 -8.03 -32.51
CA PHE A 315 9.18 -8.94 -32.49
C PHE A 315 8.12 -8.59 -31.43
N PHE A 316 8.06 -7.34 -30.97
CA PHE A 316 7.24 -6.98 -29.80
C PHE A 316 6.31 -5.81 -30.08
N THR A 317 5.13 -5.84 -29.45
CA THR A 317 4.20 -4.71 -29.45
C THR A 317 4.28 -4.02 -28.09
N ALA A 318 4.88 -2.83 -28.07
CA ALA A 318 4.87 -1.94 -26.92
C ALA A 318 3.52 -1.23 -26.85
N ILE A 319 2.81 -1.33 -25.72
CA ILE A 319 1.68 -0.44 -25.45
C ILE A 319 2.15 0.57 -24.40
N LYS A 320 2.44 1.79 -24.87
CA LYS A 320 2.61 2.94 -23.98
C LYS A 320 1.23 3.30 -23.44
N LEU A 321 0.87 2.78 -22.28
CA LEU A 321 -0.28 3.27 -21.53
C LEU A 321 0.07 4.67 -21.03
N GLY A 322 -0.35 5.69 -21.78
CA GLY A 322 -0.19 7.08 -21.39
C GLY A 322 -1.07 7.41 -20.18
N SER A 323 -0.53 8.17 -19.24
CA SER A 323 -1.31 8.96 -18.30
C SER A 323 -0.83 10.40 -18.40
N CYS A 324 -1.78 11.33 -18.53
CA CYS A 324 -1.59 12.77 -18.73
C CYS A 324 -0.49 13.39 -17.86
N ALA A 325 0.20 14.36 -18.47
CA ALA A 325 1.03 15.36 -17.81
C ALA A 325 0.27 16.11 -16.71
#